data_AF-A0ABD0MHQ1-F1
#
_entry.id   AF-A0ABD0MHQ1-F1
#
_cell.length_a   1.000
_cell.length_b   1.000
_cell.length_c   1.000
_cell.angle_alpha   90.00
_cell.angle_beta   90.00
_cell.angle_gamma   90.00
#
_symmetry.space_group_name_H-M   'P 1'
#
loop_
_entity.id
_entity.type
_entity.pdbx_description
1 polymer ?
#
loop_
_entity_poly.entity_id
_entity_poly.type
_entity_poly.pdbx_seq_one_letter_code
_entity_poly.pdbx_strand_id
1 'polypeptide(L)' 'MAEGQVQETEAQIIGVSEINDTCHFLTSDSVVYVIPQYIFAGNVDDLISRLPMRLTLKHINRRVLQIQSAKD' A
#
# COMPACT_ATOMS: atom_id res chain seq x y z
N MET A 1 -2.51 11.27 17.46
CA MET A 1 -3.29 10.26 16.71
C MET A 1 -3.39 9.05 17.62
N ALA A 2 -4.60 8.50 17.85
CA ALA A 2 -4.77 7.38 18.78
C ALA A 2 -4.34 6.07 18.10
N GLU A 3 -3.54 5.26 18.78
CA GLU A 3 -3.16 3.93 18.29
C GLU A 3 -4.41 3.08 18.05
N GLY A 4 -4.45 2.37 16.91
CA GLY A 4 -5.57 1.48 16.56
C GLY A 4 -6.70 2.11 15.77
N GLN A 5 -6.69 3.43 15.50
CA GLN A 5 -7.68 4.03 14.62
C GLN A 5 -7.40 3.74 13.15
N VAL A 6 -8.48 3.47 12.41
CA VAL A 6 -8.44 3.34 10.95
C VAL A 6 -8.15 4.70 10.34
N GLN A 7 -7.14 4.75 9.51
CA GLN A 7 -6.71 5.94 8.76
C GLN A 7 -6.89 5.69 7.27
N GLU A 8 -7.17 6.74 6.53
CA GLU A 8 -7.23 6.75 5.08
C GLU A 8 -6.19 7.75 4.58
N THR A 9 -5.24 7.26 3.78
CA THR A 9 -4.08 8.04 3.34
C THR A 9 -3.95 7.94 1.83
N GLU A 10 -3.93 9.08 1.15
CA GLU A 10 -3.50 9.14 -0.24
C GLU A 10 -1.99 9.06 -0.31
N ALA A 11 -1.47 8.11 -1.09
CA ALA A 11 -0.06 7.79 -1.16
C ALA A 11 0.39 7.64 -2.60
N GLN A 12 1.54 8.26 -2.92
CA GLN A 12 2.26 7.97 -4.15
C GLN A 12 3.23 6.82 -3.90
N ILE A 13 2.92 5.66 -4.46
CA ILE A 13 3.77 4.47 -4.38
C ILE A 13 4.87 4.60 -5.42
N ILE A 14 6.12 4.48 -4.95
CA ILE A 14 7.34 4.60 -5.77
C ILE A 14 8.17 3.31 -5.77
N GLY A 15 7.84 2.36 -4.91
CA GLY A 15 8.50 1.06 -4.83
C GLY A 15 7.56 0.01 -4.29
N VAL A 16 7.72 -1.22 -4.74
CA VAL A 16 7.00 -2.38 -4.25
C VAL A 16 7.95 -3.55 -4.03
N SER A 17 7.68 -4.38 -3.03
CA SER A 17 8.43 -5.63 -2.80
C SER A 17 7.55 -6.71 -2.19
N GLU A 18 7.88 -7.96 -2.45
CA GLU A 18 7.24 -9.13 -1.82
C GLU A 18 8.17 -9.74 -0.77
N ILE A 19 7.66 -9.97 0.44
CA ILE A 19 8.41 -10.61 1.53
C ILE A 19 7.42 -11.50 2.31
N ASN A 20 7.69 -12.80 2.41
CA ASN A 20 6.96 -13.76 3.25
C ASN A 20 5.43 -13.57 3.19
N ASP A 21 4.84 -13.70 2.00
CA ASP A 21 3.39 -13.58 1.74
C ASP A 21 2.79 -12.19 2.05
N THR A 22 3.61 -11.15 2.01
CA THR A 22 3.13 -9.77 2.09
C THR A 22 3.76 -8.90 1.02
N CYS A 23 2.93 -8.07 0.41
CA CYS A 23 3.40 -7.01 -0.46
C CYS A 23 3.68 -5.76 0.38
N HIS A 24 4.74 -5.04 0.07
CA HIS A 24 5.11 -3.81 0.75
C HIS A 24 5.10 -2.67 -0.25
N PHE A 25 4.45 -1.55 0.10
CA PHE A 25 4.44 -0.34 -0.70
C PHE A 25 5.32 0.70 -0.04
N LEU A 26 6.34 1.16 -0.78
CA LEU A 26 7.16 2.31 -0.40
C LEU A 26 6.55 3.57 -1.02
N THR A 27 6.28 4.56 -0.19
CA THR A 27 5.75 5.86 -0.61
C THR A 27 6.85 6.90 -0.80
N SER A 28 6.55 7.97 -1.52
CA SER A 28 7.51 9.05 -1.79
C SER A 28 7.97 9.83 -0.54
N ASP A 29 7.19 9.81 0.54
CA ASP A 29 7.55 10.32 1.86
C ASP A 29 8.30 9.29 2.73
N SER A 30 8.82 8.23 2.12
CA SER A 30 9.64 7.17 2.76
C SER A 30 8.89 6.37 3.84
N VAL A 31 7.58 6.21 3.69
CA VAL A 31 6.75 5.35 4.55
C VAL A 31 6.55 4.00 3.88
N VAL A 32 6.61 2.93 4.66
CA VAL A 32 6.30 1.58 4.20
C VAL A 32 4.94 1.15 4.73
N TYR A 33 4.08 0.75 3.81
CA TYR A 33 2.82 0.10 4.11
C TYR A 33 2.93 -1.40 3.87
N VAL A 34 2.35 -2.19 4.77
CA VAL A 34 2.32 -3.65 4.67
C VAL A 34 0.94 -4.07 4.17
N ILE A 35 0.92 -4.80 3.06
CA ILE A 35 -0.27 -5.27 2.37
C ILE A 35 -0.32 -6.79 2.54
N PRO A 36 -1.21 -7.30 3.39
CA PRO A 36 -1.50 -8.73 3.45
C PRO A 36 -1.93 -9.28 2.08
N GLN A 37 -1.49 -10.49 1.74
CA GLN A 37 -1.79 -11.15 0.45
C GLN A 37 -3.29 -11.25 0.14
N TYR A 38 -4.16 -11.38 1.15
CA TYR A 38 -5.60 -11.43 0.93
C TYR A 38 -6.20 -10.10 0.43
N ILE A 39 -5.47 -8.99 0.54
CA ILE A 39 -5.85 -7.67 0.01
C ILE A 39 -5.32 -7.50 -1.41
N PHE A 40 -4.12 -8.00 -1.66
CA PHE A 40 -3.48 -7.97 -2.96
C PHE A 40 -3.01 -9.38 -3.34
N ALA A 41 -3.84 -10.08 -4.11
CA ALA A 41 -3.55 -11.41 -4.64
C ALA A 41 -2.94 -11.38 -6.06
N GLY A 42 -2.47 -10.20 -6.52
CA GLY A 42 -1.85 -10.02 -7.83
C GLY A 42 -0.35 -10.30 -7.81
N ASN A 43 0.29 -10.20 -8.98
CA ASN A 43 1.74 -10.31 -9.11
C ASN A 43 2.41 -8.95 -8.80
N VAL A 44 3.48 -8.96 -8.00
CA VAL A 44 4.28 -7.77 -7.71
C VAL A 44 4.94 -7.18 -8.96
N ASP A 45 5.34 -7.99 -9.95
CA ASP A 45 5.95 -7.50 -11.19
C ASP A 45 5.00 -6.58 -11.97
N ASP A 46 3.70 -6.91 -11.97
CA ASP A 46 2.68 -6.07 -12.60
C ASP A 46 2.58 -4.71 -11.91
N LEU A 47 2.72 -4.67 -10.58
CA LEU A 47 2.75 -3.40 -9.83
C LEU A 47 4.01 -2.59 -10.13
N ILE A 48 5.18 -3.25 -10.23
CA ILE A 48 6.45 -2.59 -10.58
C ILE A 48 6.31 -1.86 -11.91
N SER A 49 5.71 -2.50 -12.92
CA SER A 49 5.51 -1.91 -14.25
C SER A 49 4.61 -0.67 -14.26
N ARG A 50 3.78 -0.50 -13.22
CA ARG A 50 2.82 0.60 -13.07
C ARG A 50 3.32 1.74 -12.20
N LEU A 51 4.52 1.62 -11.62
CA LEU A 51 5.09 2.67 -10.79
C LEU A 51 5.44 3.92 -11.64
N PRO A 52 5.27 5.14 -11.08
CA PRO A 52 4.66 5.43 -9.78
C PRO A 52 3.12 5.35 -9.84
N MET A 53 2.49 4.92 -8.76
CA MET A 53 1.02 4.83 -8.65
C MET A 53 0.48 5.76 -7.56
N ARG A 54 -0.68 6.38 -7.77
CA ARG A 54 -1.42 7.08 -6.70
C ARG A 54 -2.56 6.20 -6.21
N LEU A 55 -2.54 5.88 -4.93
CA LEU A 55 -3.52 5.00 -4.28
C LEU A 55 -4.01 5.63 -2.99
N THR A 56 -5.26 5.33 -2.64
CA THR A 56 -5.81 5.61 -1.32
C THR A 56 -5.73 4.33 -0.49
N LEU A 57 -4.99 4.38 0.61
CA LEU A 57 -4.74 3.26 1.51
C LEU A 57 -5.53 3.43 2.80
N LYS A 58 -6.41 2.48 3.09
CA LYS A 58 -7.08 2.39 4.39
C LYS A 58 -6.28 1.45 5.28
N HIS A 59 -5.79 1.91 6.43
CA HIS A 59 -4.86 1.15 7.26
C HIS A 59 -5.01 1.42 8.76
N ILE A 60 -4.51 0.49 9.58
CA ILE A 60 -4.23 0.71 11.00
C ILE A 60 -2.74 0.51 11.21
N ASN A 61 -2.04 1.50 11.76
CA ASN A 61 -0.59 1.43 11.99
C ASN A 61 0.20 0.91 10.77
N ARG A 62 -0.12 1.45 9.58
CA ARG A 62 0.48 1.10 8.27
C ARG A 62 0.22 -0.32 7.76
N ARG A 63 -0.53 -1.14 8.49
CA ARG A 63 -1.06 -2.41 7.96
C ARG A 63 -2.34 -2.12 7.19
N VAL A 64 -2.29 -2.33 5.88
CA VAL A 64 -3.39 -2.02 4.97
C VAL A 64 -4.55 -2.98 5.21
N LEU A 65 -5.76 -2.44 5.12
CA LEU A 65 -7.05 -3.12 5.19
C LEU A 65 -7.81 -3.06 3.87
N GLN A 66 -7.55 -2.01 3.07
CA GLN A 66 -8.14 -1.82 1.75
C GLN A 66 -7.27 -0.90 0.90
N ILE A 67 -7.22 -1.18 -0.41
CA ILE A 67 -6.57 -0.33 -1.42
C ILE A 67 -7.67 0.17 -2.35
N GLN A 68 -7.65 1.47 -2.66
CA GLN A 68 -8.50 2.08 -3.67
C GLN A 68 -7.60 2.81 -4.68
N SER A 69 -7.94 2.76 -5.96
CA SER A 69 -7.35 3.66 -6.95
C SER A 69 -7.73 5.10 -6.57
N ALA A 70 -6.75 6.00 -6.57
CA ALA A 70 -7.05 7.41 -6.39
C ALA A 70 -8.08 7.83 -7.45
N LYS A 71 -9.13 8.54 -7.03
CA LYS A 71 -10.07 9.14 -7.99
C LYS A 71 -9.29 10.19 -8.78
N ASP A 72 -9.30 10.05 -10.11
CA ASP A 72 -8.79 11.08 -11.03
C ASP A 72 -9.47 12.43 -10.81
#